data_AF-A0A382ZRT4-F1
#
_entry.id   AF-A0A382ZRT4-F1
#
_cell.length_a   1.000
_cell.length_b   1.000
_cell.length_c   1.000
_cell.angle_alpha   90.00
_cell.angle_beta   90.00
_cell.angle_gamma   90.00
#
_symmetry.space_group_name_H-M   'P 1'
#
loop_
_entity.id
_entity.type
_entity.pdbx_description
1 polymer ?
#
loop_
_entity_poly.entity_id
_entity_poly.type
_entity_poly.pdbx_seq_one_letter_code
_entity_poly.pdbx_strand_id
1 'polypeptide(L)'
;NSSPNHEFTYGFDGEPMFRFVERYQRFMAFEATKHYKLAYARCIDISDYYRRHFKVTPRTVFVSKTDHMAYDTWWLLSMAVERLPVARERLPWDTATSTIMENRRTGRYWKDALSSEYILVEDQERSIRFERESSNPIWWFDYTNQERGSEGSSITHVETPYVEIDRSGWRRQGNKLTITLKMRADPSHRFSYQGAIKTPRVVFKGEFKGFAIALWSLPTESSLDPSMIETNASEFVLAKNTDGEYHLVLFFDLRP
;
A
#
# COMPACT_ATOMS: atom_id res chain seq x y z
N ASN A 1 -27.73 21.11 -0.01
CA ASN A 1 -28.49 20.68 1.19
C ASN A 1 -29.00 19.26 0.98
N SER A 2 -28.12 18.27 1.08
CA SER A 2 -28.51 16.87 1.18
C SER A 2 -28.83 16.58 2.65
N SER A 3 -30.10 16.33 2.95
CA SER A 3 -30.52 15.83 4.26
C SER A 3 -29.72 14.56 4.62
N PRO A 4 -29.34 14.35 5.89
CA PRO A 4 -28.66 13.12 6.30
C PRO A 4 -29.54 11.89 5.97
N ASN A 5 -28.88 10.79 5.61
CA ASN A 5 -29.52 9.51 5.25
C ASN A 5 -30.59 9.12 6.28
N HIS A 6 -31.74 8.63 5.81
CA HIS A 6 -32.90 8.27 6.63
C HIS A 6 -32.53 7.33 7.80
N GLU A 7 -31.51 6.48 7.64
CA GLU A 7 -31.00 5.57 8.68
C GLU A 7 -30.31 6.29 9.86
N PHE A 8 -29.74 7.47 9.66
CA PHE A 8 -29.05 8.22 10.72
C PHE A 8 -30.02 8.81 11.75
N THR A 9 -31.28 9.02 11.37
CA THR A 9 -32.29 9.68 12.20
C THR A 9 -32.94 8.72 13.19
N TYR A 10 -33.06 7.43 12.87
CA TYR A 10 -33.82 6.47 13.67
C TYR A 10 -32.99 5.67 14.68
N GLY A 11 -31.64 5.72 14.61
CA GLY A 11 -30.81 5.10 15.64
C GLY A 11 -30.83 3.56 15.64
N PHE A 12 -30.41 2.95 16.77
CA PHE A 12 -30.50 1.50 17.03
C PHE A 12 -31.25 1.31 18.35
N ASP A 13 -32.18 0.36 18.39
CA ASP A 13 -32.96 -0.01 19.59
C ASP A 13 -33.86 1.12 20.15
N GLY A 14 -34.47 1.92 19.27
CA GLY A 14 -35.44 2.96 19.65
C GLY A 14 -34.85 4.25 20.23
N GLU A 15 -33.52 4.37 20.30
CA GLU A 15 -32.82 5.57 20.76
C GLU A 15 -32.21 6.34 19.57
N PRO A 16 -32.36 7.68 19.48
CA PRO A 16 -31.77 8.47 18.41
C PRO A 16 -30.25 8.27 18.28
N MET A 17 -29.74 8.18 17.05
CA MET A 17 -28.31 7.95 16.80
C MET A 17 -27.41 9.01 17.45
N PHE A 18 -27.91 10.24 17.63
CA PHE A 18 -27.21 11.31 18.34
C PHE A 18 -26.87 10.93 19.80
N ARG A 19 -27.78 10.25 20.51
CA ARG A 19 -27.52 9.78 21.88
C ARG A 19 -26.51 8.64 21.91
N PHE A 20 -26.50 7.77 20.91
CA PHE A 20 -25.44 6.78 20.76
C PHE A 20 -24.08 7.46 20.54
N VAL A 21 -23.99 8.42 19.60
CA VAL A 21 -22.75 9.16 19.31
C VAL A 21 -22.25 9.90 20.55
N GLU A 22 -23.13 10.58 21.29
CA GLU A 22 -22.75 11.27 22.53
C GLU A 22 -22.20 10.28 23.59
N ARG A 23 -22.90 9.17 23.83
CA ARG A 23 -22.45 8.13 24.79
C ARG A 23 -21.12 7.53 24.37
N TYR A 24 -20.97 7.20 23.09
CA TYR A 24 -19.73 6.64 22.53
C TYR A 24 -18.58 7.63 22.67
N GLN A 25 -18.77 8.90 22.32
CA GLN A 25 -17.76 9.95 22.48
C GLN A 25 -17.35 10.12 23.95
N ARG A 26 -18.31 10.17 24.87
CA ARG A 26 -18.00 10.25 26.32
C ARG A 26 -17.25 9.03 26.81
N PHE A 27 -17.66 7.83 26.41
CA PHE A 27 -16.97 6.59 26.76
C PHE A 27 -15.52 6.61 26.26
N MET A 28 -15.30 6.91 24.97
CA MET A 28 -13.97 6.96 24.38
C MET A 28 -13.09 8.04 25.03
N ALA A 29 -13.66 9.20 25.39
CA ALA A 29 -12.92 10.30 25.99
C ALA A 29 -12.56 10.08 27.47
N PHE A 30 -13.45 9.46 28.26
CA PHE A 30 -13.33 9.46 29.73
C PHE A 30 -13.21 8.08 30.37
N GLU A 31 -13.70 7.01 29.74
CA GLU A 31 -13.79 5.69 30.37
C GLU A 31 -12.88 4.64 29.70
N ALA A 32 -12.71 4.72 28.38
CA ALA A 32 -11.96 3.70 27.63
C ALA A 32 -10.50 3.56 28.11
N THR A 33 -9.81 4.66 28.40
CA THR A 33 -8.42 4.64 28.91
C THR A 33 -8.28 4.12 30.34
N LYS A 34 -9.38 4.08 31.12
CA LYS A 34 -9.38 3.56 32.48
C LYS A 34 -9.56 2.05 32.51
N HIS A 35 -10.37 1.52 31.59
CA HIS A 35 -10.71 0.10 31.54
C HIS A 35 -9.78 -0.71 30.63
N TYR A 36 -9.15 -0.06 29.66
CA TYR A 36 -8.30 -0.70 28.67
C TYR A 36 -6.95 0.03 28.59
N LYS A 37 -5.87 -0.70 28.25
CA LYS A 37 -4.56 -0.11 27.96
C LYS A 37 -4.59 0.57 26.58
N LEU A 38 -5.40 1.61 26.44
CA LEU A 38 -5.56 2.41 25.24
C LEU A 38 -4.72 3.67 25.34
N ALA A 39 -3.83 3.89 24.38
CA ALA A 39 -3.15 5.16 24.18
C ALA A 39 -3.87 5.92 23.06
N TYR A 40 -4.56 7.01 23.39
CA TYR A 40 -5.04 7.95 22.38
C TYR A 40 -3.91 8.92 22.08
N ALA A 41 -3.40 8.85 20.85
CA ALA A 41 -2.63 9.93 20.28
C ALA A 41 -3.47 10.52 19.15
N ARG A 42 -3.69 11.84 19.16
CA ARG A 42 -4.19 12.50 17.95
C ARG A 42 -3.12 12.32 16.88
N CYS A 43 -3.48 12.24 15.61
CA CYS A 43 -2.49 12.14 14.53
C CYS A 43 -1.43 13.26 14.58
N ILE A 44 -1.82 14.43 15.11
CA ILE A 44 -0.90 15.55 15.36
C ILE A 44 0.10 15.27 16.48
N ASP A 45 -0.28 14.54 17.54
CA ASP A 45 0.63 14.20 18.64
C ASP A 45 1.70 13.20 18.16
N ILE A 46 1.31 12.26 17.30
CA ILE A 46 2.25 11.34 16.62
C ILE A 46 3.18 12.14 15.71
N SER A 47 2.62 13.03 14.88
CA SER A 47 3.40 13.86 13.96
C SER A 47 4.40 14.76 14.70
N ASP A 48 3.98 15.37 15.80
CA ASP A 48 4.82 16.23 16.63
C ASP A 48 5.90 15.44 17.38
N TYR A 49 5.58 14.24 17.89
CA TYR A 49 6.59 13.34 18.44
C TYR A 49 7.65 13.01 17.38
N TYR A 50 7.24 12.60 16.18
CA TYR A 50 8.17 12.28 15.11
C TYR A 50 9.06 13.47 14.74
N ARG A 51 8.48 14.67 14.58
CA ARG A 51 9.23 15.91 14.29
C ARG A 51 10.24 16.28 15.38
N ARG A 52 9.91 16.04 16.66
CA ARG A 52 10.78 16.39 17.79
C ARG A 52 11.93 15.40 17.97
N HIS A 53 11.69 14.12 17.68
CA HIS A 53 12.63 13.05 17.99
C HIS A 53 13.44 12.57 16.79
N PHE A 54 13.00 12.84 15.57
CA PHE A 54 13.69 12.42 14.35
C PHE A 54 13.92 13.60 13.41
N LYS A 55 15.18 13.80 12.99
CA LYS A 55 15.53 14.76 11.93
C LYS A 55 15.03 14.31 10.55
N VAL A 56 14.91 13.00 10.39
CA VAL A 56 14.48 12.28 9.18
C VAL A 56 13.46 11.26 9.63
N THR A 57 12.29 11.22 9.01
CA THR A 57 11.30 10.17 9.30
C THR A 57 11.94 8.81 9.04
N PRO A 58 12.08 7.94 10.05
CA PRO A 58 12.67 6.62 9.84
C PRO A 58 11.78 5.80 8.92
N ARG A 59 12.39 4.96 8.08
CA ARG A 59 11.62 4.04 7.25
C ARG A 59 10.82 3.10 8.13
N THR A 60 9.52 3.10 7.92
CA THR A 60 8.57 2.20 8.52
C THR A 60 8.16 1.18 7.47
N VAL A 61 8.22 -0.10 7.84
CA VAL A 61 7.78 -1.21 7.01
C VAL A 61 6.64 -1.88 7.74
N PHE A 62 5.45 -1.81 7.14
CA PHE A 62 4.26 -2.43 7.67
C PHE A 62 3.86 -3.59 6.77
N VAL A 63 3.84 -4.79 7.34
CA VAL A 63 3.34 -5.99 6.66
C VAL A 63 2.06 -6.38 7.37
N SER A 64 0.94 -6.30 6.66
CA SER A 64 -0.34 -6.72 7.19
C SER A 64 -0.86 -7.88 6.38
N LYS A 65 -1.36 -8.88 7.08
CA LYS A 65 -2.14 -9.98 6.54
C LYS A 65 -3.43 -10.05 7.35
N THR A 66 -4.56 -10.04 6.68
CA THR A 66 -5.88 -10.23 7.30
C THR A 66 -6.38 -11.64 7.08
N ASP A 67 -6.89 -12.22 8.16
CA ASP A 67 -7.63 -13.48 8.16
C ASP A 67 -9.15 -13.25 8.29
N HIS A 68 -9.58 -12.01 8.56
CA HIS A 68 -10.97 -11.68 8.86
C HIS A 68 -11.55 -10.63 7.89
N MET A 69 -11.68 -11.03 6.62
CA MET A 69 -12.18 -10.18 5.52
C MET A 69 -13.51 -9.47 5.83
N ALA A 70 -14.41 -10.12 6.58
CA ALA A 70 -15.71 -9.53 6.94
C ALA A 70 -15.58 -8.36 7.94
N TYR A 71 -14.52 -8.32 8.75
CA TYR A 71 -14.25 -7.23 9.68
C TYR A 71 -13.60 -6.08 8.91
N ASP A 72 -12.60 -6.41 8.09
CA ASP A 72 -11.90 -5.42 7.28
C ASP A 72 -12.79 -4.75 6.23
N THR A 73 -13.78 -5.46 5.70
CA THR A 73 -14.77 -4.88 4.79
C THR A 73 -15.39 -3.60 5.36
N TRP A 74 -15.64 -3.52 6.67
CA TRP A 74 -16.21 -2.31 7.31
C TRP A 74 -15.27 -1.10 7.32
N TRP A 75 -13.96 -1.33 7.19
CA TRP A 75 -12.92 -0.31 7.17
C TRP A 75 -12.48 0.06 5.74
N LEU A 76 -12.97 -0.68 4.75
CA LEU A 76 -12.61 -0.58 3.34
C LEU A 76 -13.82 -0.05 2.55
N LEU A 77 -13.76 1.22 2.17
CA LEU A 77 -14.89 1.96 1.59
C LEU A 77 -15.43 1.32 0.31
N SER A 78 -14.56 0.95 -0.62
CA SER A 78 -14.90 0.27 -1.87
C SER A 78 -15.41 -1.15 -1.65
N MET A 79 -14.96 -1.85 -0.62
CA MET A 79 -15.54 -3.15 -0.28
C MET A 79 -16.94 -3.03 0.33
N ALA A 80 -17.10 -2.18 1.35
CA ALA A 80 -18.38 -2.00 2.03
C ALA A 80 -19.45 -1.35 1.16
N VAL A 81 -19.08 -0.28 0.43
CA VAL A 81 -20.02 0.56 -0.31
C VAL A 81 -20.14 0.13 -1.76
N GLU A 82 -19.02 -0.10 -2.44
CA GLU A 82 -19.00 -0.40 -3.88
C GLU A 82 -19.11 -1.91 -4.17
N ARG A 83 -19.07 -2.76 -3.12
CA ARG A 83 -19.12 -4.22 -3.19
C ARG A 83 -18.09 -4.80 -4.17
N LEU A 84 -16.97 -4.11 -4.33
CA LEU A 84 -15.92 -4.59 -5.21
C LEU A 84 -15.29 -5.84 -4.59
N PRO A 85 -15.26 -6.96 -5.32
CA PRO A 85 -14.66 -8.17 -4.80
C PRO A 85 -13.16 -7.96 -4.66
N VAL A 86 -12.64 -8.01 -3.44
CA VAL A 86 -11.21 -8.23 -3.23
C VAL A 86 -10.86 -9.58 -3.83
N ALA A 87 -9.88 -9.61 -4.72
CA ALA A 87 -9.37 -10.84 -5.29
C ALA A 87 -8.87 -11.69 -4.11
N ARG A 88 -9.61 -12.77 -3.82
CA ARG A 88 -9.77 -13.28 -2.45
C ARG A 88 -8.49 -13.74 -1.75
N GLU A 89 -7.35 -13.84 -2.43
CA GLU A 89 -6.09 -14.25 -1.81
C GLU A 89 -4.85 -13.53 -2.35
N ARG A 90 -4.74 -13.31 -3.68
CA ARG A 90 -3.51 -12.87 -4.36
C ARG A 90 -3.81 -12.01 -5.59
N LEU A 91 -3.00 -10.98 -5.84
CA LEU A 91 -2.92 -10.34 -7.16
C LEU A 91 -1.86 -11.07 -7.98
N PRO A 92 -2.18 -11.57 -9.20
CA PRO A 92 -1.21 -12.26 -10.02
C PRO A 92 0.11 -11.49 -10.18
N TRP A 93 1.24 -12.21 -10.24
CA TRP A 93 2.57 -11.63 -10.43
C TRP A 93 2.64 -10.64 -11.60
N ASP A 94 1.96 -10.97 -12.70
CA ASP A 94 1.89 -10.19 -13.94
C ASP A 94 0.76 -9.16 -13.94
N THR A 95 0.22 -8.79 -12.77
CA THR A 95 -0.84 -7.77 -12.70
C THR A 95 -0.33 -6.46 -13.29
N ALA A 96 -0.93 -6.06 -14.41
CA ALA A 96 -0.62 -4.81 -15.06
C ALA A 96 -1.09 -3.64 -14.19
N THR A 97 -0.14 -2.81 -13.73
CA THR A 97 -0.47 -1.61 -12.93
C THR A 97 -1.13 -0.51 -13.75
N SER A 98 -1.11 -0.60 -15.08
CA SER A 98 -1.77 0.37 -15.98
C SER A 98 -3.27 0.51 -15.68
N THR A 99 -3.97 -0.60 -15.40
CA THR A 99 -5.41 -0.56 -15.06
C THR A 99 -5.66 0.16 -13.73
N ILE A 100 -4.78 -0.03 -12.75
CA ILE A 100 -4.87 0.67 -11.45
C ILE A 100 -4.62 2.16 -11.63
N MET A 101 -3.60 2.53 -12.41
CA MET A 101 -3.29 3.94 -12.71
C MET A 101 -4.41 4.62 -13.50
N GLU A 102 -5.00 3.94 -14.48
CA GLU A 102 -6.16 4.45 -15.23
C GLU A 102 -7.35 4.72 -14.31
N ASN A 103 -7.70 3.77 -13.44
CA ASN A 103 -8.78 3.95 -12.47
C ASN A 103 -8.53 5.18 -11.57
N ARG A 104 -7.29 5.41 -11.13
CA ARG A 104 -6.91 6.59 -10.33
C ARG A 104 -7.09 7.90 -11.10
N ARG A 105 -6.68 7.95 -12.38
CA ARG A 105 -6.87 9.13 -13.24
C ARG A 105 -8.35 9.49 -13.40
N THR A 106 -9.23 8.50 -13.41
CA THR A 106 -10.69 8.72 -13.49
C THR A 106 -11.35 9.14 -12.18
N GLY A 107 -10.58 9.34 -11.10
CA GLY A 107 -11.09 9.83 -9.81
C GLY A 107 -11.74 8.76 -8.92
N ARG A 108 -11.69 7.48 -9.30
CA ARG A 108 -12.06 6.37 -8.41
C ARG A 108 -10.86 6.07 -7.50
N TYR A 109 -10.90 6.57 -6.27
CA TYR A 109 -9.82 6.39 -5.31
C TYR A 109 -9.78 4.95 -4.78
N TRP A 110 -8.77 4.19 -5.16
CA TRP A 110 -8.46 2.88 -4.56
C TRP A 110 -7.47 3.06 -3.40
N LYS A 111 -7.98 3.42 -2.22
CA LYS A 111 -7.21 3.30 -0.95
C LYS A 111 -7.34 1.90 -0.37
N ASP A 112 -8.40 1.20 -0.74
CA ASP A 112 -8.73 -0.13 -0.22
C ASP A 112 -7.71 -1.18 -0.65
N ALA A 113 -7.58 -2.22 0.19
CA ALA A 113 -6.79 -3.39 -0.16
C ALA A 113 -7.38 -4.14 -1.35
N LEU A 114 -6.50 -4.62 -2.22
CA LEU A 114 -6.86 -5.45 -3.36
C LEU A 114 -6.54 -6.93 -3.09
N SER A 115 -5.84 -7.23 -2.01
CA SER A 115 -5.53 -8.56 -1.53
C SER A 115 -5.59 -8.62 0.00
N SER A 116 -5.58 -9.83 0.55
CA SER A 116 -5.60 -10.06 2.00
C SER A 116 -4.28 -9.77 2.68
N GLU A 117 -3.23 -9.39 1.94
CA GLU A 117 -1.94 -9.05 2.53
C GLU A 117 -1.21 -7.98 1.72
N TYR A 118 -0.61 -7.03 2.41
CA TYR A 118 0.14 -5.97 1.77
C TYR A 118 1.41 -5.62 2.54
N ILE A 119 2.38 -5.09 1.80
CA ILE A 119 3.58 -4.45 2.33
C ILE A 119 3.46 -2.97 2.05
N LEU A 120 3.52 -2.14 3.09
CA LEU A 120 3.63 -0.69 2.99
C LEU A 120 5.03 -0.29 3.46
N VAL A 121 5.79 0.34 2.56
CA VAL A 121 7.08 0.97 2.87
C VAL A 121 6.86 2.47 2.87
N GLU A 122 7.11 3.10 4.02
CA GLU A 122 6.97 4.54 4.18
C GLU A 122 8.24 5.12 4.79
N ASP A 123 8.80 6.14 4.16
CA ASP A 123 9.94 6.89 4.67
C ASP A 123 9.74 8.39 4.40
N GLN A 124 10.76 9.22 4.67
CA GLN A 124 10.65 10.67 4.47
C GLN A 124 10.38 11.07 3.00
N GLU A 125 10.74 10.22 2.04
CA GLU A 125 10.72 10.53 0.62
C GLU A 125 9.50 9.96 -0.06
N ARG A 126 8.92 8.87 0.47
CA ARG A 126 7.86 8.15 -0.24
C ARG A 126 7.00 7.25 0.64
N SER A 127 5.85 6.91 0.09
CA SER A 127 4.99 5.82 0.54
C SER A 127 4.67 4.89 -0.62
N ILE A 128 5.03 3.61 -0.48
CA ILE A 128 4.91 2.59 -1.53
C ILE A 128 4.16 1.40 -0.96
N ARG A 129 3.12 0.93 -1.65
CA ARG A 129 2.34 -0.23 -1.26
C ARG A 129 2.38 -1.32 -2.31
N PHE A 130 2.60 -2.54 -1.86
CA PHE A 130 2.51 -3.76 -2.65
C PHE A 130 1.39 -4.63 -2.09
N GLU A 131 0.67 -5.30 -2.97
CA GLU A 131 -0.36 -6.27 -2.62
C GLU A 131 0.18 -7.67 -2.91
N ARG A 132 -0.29 -8.66 -2.14
CA ARG A 132 0.22 -10.03 -2.16
C ARG A 132 0.34 -10.56 -3.59
N GLU A 133 1.52 -11.11 -3.88
CA GLU A 133 1.96 -11.65 -5.18
C GLU A 133 2.18 -10.64 -6.30
N SER A 134 1.68 -9.41 -6.19
CA SER A 134 2.01 -8.36 -7.16
C SER A 134 3.45 -7.92 -6.98
N SER A 135 4.23 -8.04 -8.05
CA SER A 135 5.62 -7.59 -8.07
C SER A 135 5.75 -6.07 -8.16
N ASN A 136 4.77 -5.42 -8.79
CA ASN A 136 4.74 -3.98 -8.99
C ASN A 136 4.02 -3.27 -7.83
N PRO A 137 4.39 -2.00 -7.54
CA PRO A 137 3.69 -1.22 -6.53
C PRO A 137 2.30 -0.84 -7.03
N ILE A 138 1.30 -1.05 -6.18
CA ILE A 138 -0.10 -0.68 -6.43
C ILE A 138 -0.32 0.80 -6.12
N TRP A 139 0.51 1.35 -5.23
CA TRP A 139 0.50 2.74 -4.80
C TRP A 139 1.93 3.24 -4.68
N TRP A 140 2.15 4.47 -5.14
CA TRP A 140 3.38 5.21 -4.91
C TRP A 140 3.06 6.69 -4.72
N PHE A 141 3.55 7.28 -3.64
CA PHE A 141 3.53 8.72 -3.42
C PHE A 141 4.95 9.19 -3.16
N ASP A 142 5.31 10.33 -3.75
CA ASP A 142 6.59 11.00 -3.56
C ASP A 142 6.34 12.20 -2.64
N TYR A 143 6.91 12.13 -1.44
CA TYR A 143 6.81 13.16 -0.42
C TYR A 143 7.81 14.30 -0.63
N THR A 144 8.80 14.12 -1.51
CA THR A 144 9.78 15.15 -1.86
C THR A 144 9.18 16.20 -2.81
N ASN A 145 8.13 15.85 -3.55
CA ASN A 145 7.42 16.75 -4.44
C ASN A 145 6.01 17.07 -3.90
N GLN A 146 5.87 18.25 -3.28
CA GLN A 146 4.60 18.71 -2.72
C GLN A 146 4.09 19.93 -3.47
N GLU A 147 2.90 19.83 -4.04
CA GLU A 147 2.22 20.98 -4.61
C GLU A 147 1.64 21.83 -3.48
N ARG A 148 1.94 23.12 -3.46
CA ARG A 148 1.42 24.06 -2.46
C ARG A 148 0.39 24.96 -3.10
N GLY A 149 -0.84 24.91 -2.59
CA GLY A 149 -1.95 25.76 -2.99
C GLY A 149 -2.49 26.60 -1.83
N SER A 150 -3.50 27.41 -2.12
CA SER A 150 -4.21 28.23 -1.13
C SER A 150 -4.92 27.41 -0.04
N GLU A 151 -5.24 26.15 -0.32
CA GLU A 151 -5.87 25.22 0.63
C GLU A 151 -4.86 24.36 1.42
N GLY A 152 -3.56 24.59 1.21
CA GLY A 152 -2.48 23.84 1.85
C GLY A 152 -1.62 23.06 0.86
N SER A 153 -0.80 22.15 1.37
CA SER A 153 0.01 21.24 0.57
C SER A 153 -0.77 19.98 0.20
N SER A 154 -0.77 19.61 -1.07
CA SER A 154 -1.26 18.33 -1.56
C SER A 154 -0.09 17.45 -2.01
N ILE A 155 -0.31 16.14 -1.86
CA ILE A 155 0.62 15.10 -2.32
C ILE A 155 -0.19 14.22 -3.29
N THR A 156 0.30 14.11 -4.52
CA THR A 156 -0.31 13.31 -5.58
C THR A 156 0.47 12.01 -5.77
N HIS A 157 -0.19 11.01 -6.33
CA HIS A 157 0.47 9.74 -6.63
C HIS A 157 1.49 9.93 -7.75
N VAL A 158 2.56 9.15 -7.71
CA VAL A 158 3.57 9.13 -8.77
C VAL A 158 3.08 8.29 -9.93
N GLU A 159 3.23 8.82 -11.13
CA GLU A 159 3.09 8.04 -12.37
C GLU A 159 4.32 7.16 -12.56
N THR A 160 4.22 5.90 -12.16
CA THR A 160 5.33 4.94 -12.27
C THR A 160 5.38 4.30 -13.67
N PRO A 161 6.58 3.99 -14.21
CA PRO A 161 6.67 3.20 -15.43
C PRO A 161 6.05 1.82 -15.22
N TYR A 162 5.45 1.27 -16.28
CA TYR A 162 5.06 -0.14 -16.27
C TYR A 162 6.31 -1.00 -16.50
N VAL A 163 6.54 -1.96 -15.61
CA VAL A 163 7.71 -2.86 -15.69
C VAL A 163 7.21 -4.29 -15.75
N GLU A 164 7.52 -4.96 -16.85
CA GLU A 164 7.37 -6.40 -16.98
C GLU A 164 8.53 -7.08 -16.26
N ILE A 165 8.22 -8.03 -15.38
CA ILE A 165 9.21 -8.72 -14.55
C ILE A 165 9.11 -10.21 -14.84
N ASP A 166 9.98 -10.69 -15.72
CA ASP A 166 10.13 -12.13 -15.97
C ASP A 166 11.00 -12.74 -14.85
N ARG A 167 10.47 -13.74 -14.14
CA ARG A 167 11.15 -14.39 -13.02
C ARG A 167 11.53 -15.82 -13.39
N SER A 168 12.77 -16.19 -13.10
CA SER A 168 13.14 -17.60 -13.09
C SER A 168 12.45 -18.33 -11.93
N GLY A 169 12.35 -19.66 -12.02
CA GLY A 169 12.20 -20.47 -10.81
C GLY A 169 13.43 -20.34 -9.90
N TRP A 170 13.26 -20.72 -8.63
CA TRP A 170 14.38 -20.85 -7.69
C TRP A 170 15.32 -21.97 -8.14
N ARG A 171 16.62 -21.68 -8.16
CA ARG A 171 17.67 -22.65 -8.46
C ARG A 171 18.50 -22.88 -7.21
N ARG A 172 18.67 -24.13 -6.80
CA ARG A 172 19.53 -24.50 -5.68
C ARG A 172 20.92 -24.86 -6.19
N GLN A 173 21.95 -24.26 -5.59
CA GLN A 173 23.36 -24.61 -5.80
C GLN A 173 24.02 -24.72 -4.43
N GLY A 174 24.19 -25.97 -3.95
CA GLY A 174 24.60 -26.22 -2.57
C GLY A 174 23.63 -25.58 -1.58
N ASN A 175 24.16 -24.72 -0.70
CA ASN A 175 23.37 -24.01 0.30
C ASN A 175 22.80 -22.67 -0.20
N LYS A 176 23.05 -22.30 -1.47
CA LYS A 176 22.52 -21.06 -2.06
C LYS A 176 21.24 -21.33 -2.86
N LEU A 177 20.25 -20.46 -2.68
CA LEU A 177 19.06 -20.37 -3.52
C LEU A 177 19.16 -19.08 -4.33
N THR A 178 19.02 -19.20 -5.65
CA THR A 178 19.13 -18.08 -6.57
C THR A 178 17.87 -17.95 -7.41
N ILE A 179 17.38 -16.73 -7.55
CA ILE A 179 16.35 -16.34 -8.50
C ILE A 179 16.92 -15.25 -9.41
N THR A 180 16.54 -15.27 -10.68
CA THR A 180 16.88 -14.24 -11.65
C THR A 180 15.61 -13.50 -12.04
N LEU A 181 15.62 -12.19 -11.88
CA LEU A 181 14.55 -11.30 -12.30
C LEU A 181 15.05 -10.50 -13.52
N LYS A 182 14.32 -10.58 -14.63
CA LYS A 182 14.57 -9.79 -15.83
C LYS A 182 13.49 -8.72 -15.93
N MET A 183 13.90 -7.49 -15.71
CA MET A 183 12.99 -6.33 -15.71
C MET A 183 13.05 -5.63 -17.05
N ARG A 184 11.89 -5.34 -17.63
CA ARG A 184 11.75 -4.55 -18.86
C ARG A 184 10.73 -3.46 -18.60
N ALA A 185 11.18 -2.20 -18.58
CA ALA A 185 10.26 -1.08 -18.60
C ALA A 185 9.61 -1.05 -19.99
N ASP A 186 8.29 -1.25 -20.06
CA ASP A 186 7.56 -1.11 -21.32
C ASP A 186 7.03 0.33 -21.43
N PRO A 187 7.62 1.17 -22.30
CA PRO A 187 7.13 2.53 -22.53
C PRO A 187 5.80 2.54 -23.30
N SER A 188 5.39 1.40 -23.87
CA SER A 188 4.15 1.24 -24.62
C SER A 188 3.10 0.55 -23.75
N HIS A 189 2.07 1.29 -23.35
CA HIS A 189 0.91 0.71 -22.65
C HIS A 189 0.20 -0.32 -23.55
N ARG A 190 0.55 -1.61 -23.47
CA ARG A 190 -0.09 -2.68 -24.26
C ARG A 190 -1.51 -3.03 -23.80
N PHE A 191 -1.97 -2.51 -22.66
CA PHE A 191 -3.35 -2.68 -22.20
C PHE A 191 -4.18 -1.43 -22.51
N SER A 192 -4.62 -1.29 -23.76
CA SER A 192 -5.80 -0.47 -24.07
C SER A 192 -7.04 -1.34 -23.90
N TYR A 193 -7.76 -1.15 -22.81
CA TYR A 193 -9.12 -1.69 -22.72
C TYR A 193 -9.96 -0.96 -23.78
N GLN A 194 -10.64 -1.71 -24.65
CA GLN A 194 -11.48 -1.17 -25.73
C GLN A 194 -12.56 -0.25 -25.16
N GLY A 195 -12.30 1.06 -25.14
CA GLY A 195 -13.23 2.08 -24.65
C GLY A 195 -12.61 3.16 -23.75
N ALA A 196 -11.39 2.96 -23.24
CA ALA A 196 -10.72 3.95 -22.40
C ALA A 196 -9.86 4.93 -23.24
N ILE A 197 -9.74 6.17 -22.73
CA ILE A 197 -9.33 7.37 -23.46
C ILE A 197 -7.93 7.21 -24.09
N LYS A 198 -7.78 7.71 -25.34
CA LYS A 198 -6.52 7.80 -26.11
C LYS A 198 -5.51 8.79 -25.50
N THR A 199 -5.14 8.64 -24.24
CA THR A 199 -4.01 9.38 -23.66
C THR A 199 -2.90 8.40 -23.31
N PRO A 200 -1.86 8.29 -24.14
CA PRO A 200 -0.65 7.61 -23.70
C PRO A 200 0.19 8.58 -22.85
N ARG A 201 1.29 8.07 -22.26
CA ARG A 201 2.60 8.74 -22.12
C ARG A 201 3.06 9.07 -20.70
N VAL A 202 3.53 8.07 -19.97
CA VAL A 202 4.87 8.26 -19.38
C VAL A 202 5.85 7.51 -20.26
N VAL A 203 6.31 8.19 -21.31
CA VAL A 203 7.58 7.80 -21.94
C VAL A 203 8.63 8.30 -20.99
N PHE A 204 9.12 7.40 -20.15
CA PHE A 204 10.18 7.74 -19.24
C PHE A 204 11.46 7.94 -20.07
N LYS A 205 11.93 9.18 -20.19
CA LYS A 205 13.07 9.56 -21.04
C LYS A 205 14.40 9.66 -20.27
N GLY A 206 14.39 9.41 -18.95
CA GLY A 206 15.52 9.65 -18.04
C GLY A 206 15.97 8.41 -17.29
N GLU A 207 16.40 8.54 -16.03
CA GLU A 207 16.62 7.44 -15.06
C GLU A 207 15.58 7.47 -13.92
N PHE A 208 14.80 6.40 -13.72
CA PHE A 208 13.73 6.38 -12.71
C PHE A 208 14.34 5.79 -11.46
N LYS A 209 14.65 6.67 -10.50
CA LYS A 209 15.42 6.27 -9.33
C LYS A 209 14.58 5.51 -8.32
N GLY A 210 15.20 4.47 -7.78
CA GLY A 210 14.67 3.67 -6.69
C GLY A 210 13.33 3.03 -6.98
N PHE A 211 13.05 2.64 -8.24
CA PHE A 211 11.88 1.82 -8.59
C PHE A 211 11.85 0.56 -7.73
N ALA A 212 10.75 0.38 -6.99
CA ALA A 212 10.63 -0.69 -6.03
C ALA A 212 9.78 -1.84 -6.58
N ILE A 213 10.23 -3.07 -6.37
CA ILE A 213 9.47 -4.29 -6.65
C ILE A 213 9.37 -5.16 -5.41
N ALA A 214 8.32 -5.98 -5.31
CA ALA A 214 8.17 -6.96 -4.24
C ALA A 214 8.40 -8.39 -4.74
N LEU A 215 9.32 -9.11 -4.12
CA LEU A 215 9.48 -10.55 -4.22
C LEU A 215 8.81 -11.21 -3.01
N TRP A 216 7.71 -11.90 -3.26
CA TRP A 216 6.89 -12.53 -2.23
C TRP A 216 7.33 -13.97 -1.95
N SER A 217 7.14 -14.42 -0.70
CA SER A 217 7.27 -15.82 -0.28
C SER A 217 8.67 -16.38 -0.53
N LEU A 218 9.68 -15.77 0.10
CA LEU A 218 11.05 -16.29 0.03
C LEU A 218 11.09 -17.71 0.60
N PRO A 219 11.68 -18.68 -0.11
CA PRO A 219 11.80 -20.05 0.35
C PRO A 219 12.86 -20.13 1.44
N THR A 220 12.45 -20.00 2.69
CA THR A 220 13.34 -20.13 3.85
C THR A 220 12.79 -21.16 4.83
N GLU A 221 13.68 -22.06 5.28
CA GLU A 221 13.37 -23.10 6.27
C GLU A 221 13.59 -22.58 7.71
N SER A 222 14.30 -21.46 7.87
CA SER A 222 14.64 -20.84 9.15
C SER A 222 14.49 -19.32 9.10
N SER A 223 14.82 -18.63 10.20
CA SER A 223 14.92 -17.17 10.19
C SER A 223 15.94 -16.70 9.15
N LEU A 224 15.54 -15.77 8.29
CA LEU A 224 16.43 -15.16 7.30
C LEU A 224 17.04 -13.88 7.89
N ASP A 225 18.37 -13.84 7.92
CA ASP A 225 19.18 -12.66 8.23
C ASP A 225 19.43 -11.85 6.94
N PRO A 226 19.20 -10.52 6.94
CA PRO A 226 19.54 -9.65 5.82
C PRO A 226 20.97 -9.85 5.28
N SER A 227 21.96 -10.20 6.11
CA SER A 227 23.35 -10.40 5.68
C SER A 227 23.54 -11.60 4.75
N MET A 228 22.57 -12.51 4.68
CA MET A 228 22.60 -13.69 3.80
C MET A 228 22.08 -13.40 2.39
N ILE A 229 21.60 -12.18 2.13
CA ILE A 229 20.95 -11.80 0.88
C ILE A 229 21.95 -11.07 -0.02
N GLU A 230 22.31 -11.70 -1.13
CA GLU A 230 23.12 -11.11 -2.20
C GLU A 230 22.18 -10.62 -3.31
N THR A 231 22.23 -9.33 -3.65
CA THR A 231 21.39 -8.72 -4.69
C THR A 231 22.13 -7.60 -5.42
N ASN A 232 21.74 -7.33 -6.67
CA ASN A 232 22.21 -6.18 -7.46
C ASN A 232 21.28 -4.97 -7.35
N ALA A 233 20.22 -5.05 -6.53
CA ALA A 233 19.41 -3.90 -6.16
C ALA A 233 20.27 -2.86 -5.42
N SER A 234 19.98 -1.57 -5.60
CA SER A 234 20.70 -0.51 -4.87
C SER A 234 20.39 -0.54 -3.37
N GLU A 235 19.20 -1.02 -3.04
CA GLU A 235 18.71 -1.18 -1.67
C GLU A 235 17.71 -2.33 -1.63
N PHE A 236 17.55 -2.95 -0.45
CA PHE A 236 16.46 -3.88 -0.20
C PHE A 236 15.88 -3.72 1.21
N VAL A 237 14.64 -4.18 1.37
CA VAL A 237 13.94 -4.31 2.64
C VAL A 237 13.50 -5.75 2.79
N LEU A 238 13.95 -6.42 3.85
CA LEU A 238 13.44 -7.72 4.26
C LEU A 238 12.24 -7.51 5.18
N ALA A 239 11.09 -8.01 4.75
CA ALA A 239 9.83 -7.90 5.46
C ALA A 239 9.35 -9.28 5.91
N LYS A 240 8.78 -9.38 7.12
CA LYS A 240 8.25 -10.63 7.66
C LYS A 240 6.80 -10.43 8.09
N ASN A 241 5.90 -11.29 7.63
CA ASN A 241 4.50 -11.24 8.06
C ASN A 241 4.28 -11.97 9.39
N THR A 242 3.05 -11.92 9.91
CA THR A 242 2.65 -12.55 11.17
C THR A 242 2.74 -14.07 11.15
N ASP A 243 2.65 -14.68 9.97
CA ASP A 243 2.74 -16.13 9.76
C ASP A 243 4.20 -16.60 9.63
N GLY A 244 5.14 -15.66 9.69
CA GLY A 244 6.56 -15.93 9.62
C GLY A 244 7.12 -16.07 8.21
N GLU A 245 6.33 -15.79 7.17
CA GLU A 245 6.80 -15.73 5.79
C GLU A 245 7.64 -14.46 5.58
N TYR A 246 8.68 -14.60 4.76
CA TYR A 246 9.59 -13.51 4.41
C TYR A 246 9.34 -13.02 2.98
N HIS A 247 9.49 -11.72 2.79
CA HIS A 247 9.32 -11.01 1.53
C HIS A 247 10.47 -10.02 1.35
N LEU A 248 10.83 -9.71 0.11
CA LEU A 248 11.82 -8.69 -0.20
C LEU A 248 11.19 -7.57 -1.01
N VAL A 249 11.38 -6.32 -0.57
CA VAL A 249 11.23 -5.17 -1.45
C VAL A 249 12.62 -4.81 -1.97
N LEU A 250 12.78 -4.74 -3.28
CA LEU A 250 14.04 -4.47 -3.97
C LEU A 250 13.93 -3.16 -4.73
N PHE A 251 14.94 -2.29 -4.61
CA PHE A 251 14.97 -0.98 -5.24
C PHE A 251 16.00 -0.93 -6.38
N PHE A 252 15.59 -0.43 -7.54
CA PHE A 252 16.42 -0.36 -8.74
C PHE A 252 16.31 1.03 -9.39
N ASP A 253 17.42 1.52 -9.92
CA ASP A 253 17.40 2.69 -10.81
C ASP A 253 17.14 2.21 -12.24
N LEU A 254 15.94 2.49 -12.78
CA LEU A 254 15.57 2.04 -14.11
C LEU A 254 16.11 2.98 -15.18
N ARG A 255 16.63 2.38 -16.25
CA ARG A 255 17.03 3.07 -17.47
C ARG A 255 16.22 2.53 -18.66
N PRO A 256 15.81 3.41 -19.60
CA PRO A 256 15.08 3.03 -20.81
C PRO A 256 15.82 2.02 -21.67
#